data_AF-A0A101LH30-F1
#
_entry.id   AF-A0A101LH30-F1
#
_cell.length_a   1.000
_cell.length_b   1.000
_cell.length_c   1.000
_cell.angle_alpha   90.00
_cell.angle_beta   90.00
_cell.angle_gamma   90.00
#
_symmetry.space_group_name_H-M   'P 1'
#
loop_
_entity.id
_entity.type
_entity.pdbx_description
1 polymer ?
#
loop_
_entity_poly.entity_id
_entity_poly.type
_entity_poly.pdbx_seq_one_letter_code
_entity_poly.pdbx_strand_id
1 'polypeptide(L)'
;MRRAPDAEWVLMYRLGLSRKRIAELVRAEPAAVGYHLVIARRQDPGLEAEHRAAAGAVPVAHPSPADLARMDEVITWVLAEGRLPEDRAGDRDERAMARWLSERRREAAQGTLDPA
;
A
#
# COMPACT_ATOMS: atom_id res chain seq x y z
N MET A 1 -12.77 -9.40 -22.38
CA MET A 1 -11.85 -10.25 -21.59
C MET A 1 -10.51 -9.54 -21.48
N ARG A 2 -9.89 -9.50 -20.30
CA ARG A 2 -8.53 -8.95 -20.12
C ARG A 2 -7.52 -9.79 -20.89
N ARG A 3 -6.48 -9.17 -21.45
CA ARG A 3 -5.37 -9.90 -22.09
C ARG A 3 -4.62 -10.67 -21.01
N ALA A 4 -4.31 -11.94 -21.27
CA ALA A 4 -3.53 -12.77 -20.35
C ALA A 4 -2.05 -12.84 -20.80
N PRO A 5 -1.08 -12.74 -19.86
CA PRO A 5 -1.29 -12.44 -18.44
C PRO A 5 -1.61 -10.94 -18.23
N ASP A 6 -2.32 -10.63 -17.14
CA ASP A 6 -2.65 -9.25 -16.78
C ASP A 6 -1.48 -8.72 -15.95
N ALA A 7 -0.85 -7.64 -16.42
CA ALA A 7 0.41 -7.16 -15.86
C ALA A 7 0.28 -6.68 -14.41
N GLU A 8 -0.85 -6.09 -14.05
CA GLU A 8 -1.13 -5.64 -12.68
C GLU A 8 -1.23 -6.85 -11.74
N TRP A 9 -1.95 -7.89 -12.15
CA TRP A 9 -2.12 -9.10 -11.33
C TRP A 9 -0.81 -9.86 -11.16
N VAL A 10 0.04 -9.87 -12.20
CA VAL A 10 1.38 -10.45 -12.12
C VAL A 10 2.27 -9.66 -11.17
N LEU A 11 2.24 -8.33 -11.20
CA LEU A 11 2.99 -7.49 -10.28
C LEU A 11 2.55 -7.72 -8.83
N MET A 12 1.25 -7.71 -8.55
CA MET A 12 0.73 -7.99 -7.21
C MET A 12 1.20 -9.36 -6.70
N TYR A 13 1.16 -10.39 -7.56
CA TYR A 13 1.62 -11.72 -7.20
C TYR A 13 3.12 -11.76 -6.94
N ARG A 14 3.93 -11.12 -7.79
CA ARG A 14 5.38 -10.97 -7.62
C ARG A 14 5.73 -10.32 -6.28
N LEU A 15 4.93 -9.36 -5.83
CA LEU A 15 5.07 -8.67 -4.55
C LEU A 15 4.54 -9.47 -3.34
N GLY A 16 4.23 -10.76 -3.52
CA GLY A 16 3.88 -11.66 -2.41
C GLY A 16 2.38 -11.76 -2.13
N LEU A 17 1.51 -11.05 -2.86
CA LEU A 17 0.07 -11.19 -2.65
C LEU A 17 -0.41 -12.56 -3.14
N SER A 18 -1.23 -13.23 -2.33
CA SER A 18 -1.84 -14.49 -2.72
C SER A 18 -2.88 -14.29 -3.84
N ARG A 19 -3.13 -15.35 -4.63
CA ARG A 19 -4.20 -15.39 -5.64
C ARG A 19 -5.55 -14.92 -5.08
N LYS A 20 -5.88 -15.36 -3.85
CA LYS A 20 -7.14 -15.00 -3.18
C LYS A 20 -7.18 -13.50 -2.88
N ARG A 21 -6.10 -12.94 -2.36
CA ARG A 21 -6.00 -11.52 -2.03
C ARG A 21 -6.11 -10.64 -3.27
N ILE A 22 -5.45 -11.02 -4.37
CA ILE A 22 -5.55 -10.30 -5.65
C ILE A 22 -6.99 -10.31 -6.15
N ALA A 23 -7.65 -11.47 -6.14
CA ALA A 23 -9.04 -11.62 -6.56
C ALA A 23 -10.00 -10.72 -5.77
N GLU A 24 -9.82 -10.63 -4.45
CA GLU A 24 -10.59 -9.74 -3.57
C GLU A 24 -10.38 -8.26 -3.93
N LEU A 25 -9.12 -7.83 -4.09
CA LEU A 25 -8.77 -6.42 -4.38
C LEU A 25 -9.34 -5.95 -5.72
N VAL A 26 -9.18 -6.78 -6.76
CA VAL A 26 -9.58 -6.42 -8.13
C VAL A 26 -11.01 -6.84 -8.46
N ARG A 27 -11.75 -7.38 -7.47
CA ARG A 27 -13.12 -7.90 -7.59
C ARG A 27 -13.29 -8.85 -8.78
N ALA A 28 -12.37 -9.81 -8.89
CA ALA A 28 -12.38 -10.85 -9.93
C ALA A 28 -12.51 -12.24 -9.33
N GLU A 29 -12.90 -13.22 -10.15
CA GLU A 29 -12.93 -14.63 -9.76
C GLU A 29 -11.52 -15.17 -9.52
N PRO A 30 -11.25 -15.89 -8.40
CA PRO A 30 -9.94 -16.49 -8.13
C PRO A 30 -9.44 -17.43 -9.24
N ALA A 31 -10.35 -18.10 -9.95
CA ALA A 31 -10.00 -18.94 -11.08
C ALA A 31 -9.43 -18.13 -12.26
N ALA A 32 -9.98 -16.94 -12.53
CA ALA A 32 -9.48 -16.05 -13.57
C ALA A 32 -8.08 -15.54 -13.23
N VAL A 33 -7.84 -15.12 -11.98
CA VAL A 33 -6.50 -14.75 -11.51
C VAL A 33 -5.53 -15.92 -11.67
N GLY A 34 -5.95 -17.13 -11.29
CA GLY A 34 -5.15 -18.34 -11.45
C GLY A 34 -4.72 -18.61 -12.90
N TYR A 35 -5.63 -18.44 -13.86
CA TYR A 35 -5.32 -18.59 -15.29
C TYR A 35 -4.25 -17.60 -15.76
N HIS A 36 -4.35 -16.33 -15.38
CA HIS A 36 -3.36 -15.31 -15.73
C HIS A 36 -1.98 -15.63 -15.12
N LEU A 37 -1.94 -16.09 -13.86
CA LEU A 37 -0.68 -16.45 -13.20
C LEU A 37 -0.04 -17.71 -13.80
N VAL A 38 -0.82 -18.69 -14.26
CA VAL A 38 -0.28 -19.86 -14.97
C VAL A 38 0.44 -19.45 -16.25
N ILE A 39 -0.13 -18.52 -17.02
CA ILE A 39 0.52 -18.00 -18.23
C ILE A 39 1.78 -17.21 -17.86
N ALA A 40 1.69 -16.34 -16.85
CA ALA A 40 2.82 -15.53 -16.39
C ALA A 40 4.02 -16.39 -15.95
N ARG A 41 3.80 -17.43 -15.14
CA ARG A 41 4.86 -18.36 -14.68
C ARG A 41 5.52 -19.15 -15.81
N ARG A 42 4.81 -19.38 -16.91
CA ARG A 42 5.40 -20.02 -18.12
C ARG A 42 6.30 -19.05 -18.88
N GLN A 43 5.97 -17.76 -18.88
CA GLN A 43 6.74 -16.70 -19.54
C GLN A 43 7.93 -16.25 -18.68
N ASP A 44 7.77 -16.26 -17.36
CA ASP A 44 8.77 -15.89 -16.38
C ASP A 44 8.88 -16.97 -15.28
N PRO A 45 9.83 -17.90 -15.41
CA PRO A 45 10.08 -18.92 -14.40
C PRO A 45 10.53 -18.37 -13.03
N GLY A 46 11.04 -17.13 -12.97
CA GLY A 46 11.50 -16.48 -11.73
C GLY A 46 10.37 -15.97 -10.82
N LEU A 47 9.19 -15.74 -11.39
CA LEU A 47 8.04 -15.15 -10.72
C LEU A 47 7.65 -15.85 -9.41
N GLU A 48 7.73 -17.19 -9.37
CA GLU A 48 7.39 -17.97 -8.17
C GLU A 48 8.43 -17.82 -7.05
N ALA A 49 9.70 -17.63 -7.41
CA ALA A 49 10.77 -17.41 -6.43
C ALA A 49 10.66 -16.01 -5.82
N GLU A 50 10.41 -15.00 -6.66
CA GLU A 50 10.19 -13.61 -6.22
C GLU A 50 8.95 -13.49 -5.34
N HIS A 51 7.83 -14.12 -5.73
CA HIS A 51 6.63 -14.21 -4.90
C HIS A 51 6.94 -14.78 -3.51
N ARG A 52 7.65 -15.92 -3.44
CA ARG A 52 8.00 -16.56 -2.16
C ARG A 52 8.93 -15.70 -1.31
N ALA A 53 9.91 -15.04 -1.94
CA ALA A 53 10.82 -14.13 -1.24
C ALA A 53 10.05 -12.93 -0.67
N ALA A 54 9.14 -12.32 -1.44
CA ALA A 54 8.32 -11.22 -0.99
C ALA A 54 7.30 -11.63 0.09
N ALA A 55 6.64 -12.79 -0.07
CA ALA A 55 5.69 -13.32 0.90
C ALA A 55 6.36 -13.76 2.23
N GLY A 56 7.64 -14.13 2.17
CA GLY A 56 8.45 -14.50 3.35
C GLY A 56 9.20 -13.32 3.98
N ALA A 57 9.21 -12.14 3.36
CA ALA A 57 9.73 -10.94 3.98
C ALA A 57 8.88 -10.58 5.20
N VAL A 58 9.53 -10.04 6.24
CA VAL A 58 8.81 -9.46 7.38
C VAL A 58 7.79 -8.48 6.81
N PRO A 59 6.49 -8.59 7.15
CA PRO A 59 5.50 -7.64 6.67
C PRO A 59 6.01 -6.23 6.96
N VAL A 60 6.30 -5.47 5.91
CA VAL A 60 6.51 -4.03 6.05
C VAL A 60 5.19 -3.54 6.60
N ALA A 61 5.23 -2.90 7.78
CA ALA A 61 4.01 -2.60 8.51
C ALA A 61 3.19 -1.63 7.66
N HIS A 62 2.15 -2.15 7.02
CA HIS A 62 1.20 -1.32 6.31
C HIS A 62 0.69 -0.23 7.25
N PRO A 63 0.42 1.00 6.78
CA PRO A 63 -0.16 2.02 7.63
C PRO A 63 -1.38 1.41 8.32
N SER A 64 -1.39 1.47 9.66
CA SER A 64 -2.47 0.89 10.42
C SER A 64 -3.79 1.60 10.06
N PRO A 65 -4.96 0.99 10.29
CA PRO A 65 -6.23 1.70 10.12
C PRO A 65 -6.27 3.04 10.87
N ALA A 66 -5.57 3.15 12.00
CA ALA A 66 -5.43 4.39 12.74
C ALA A 66 -4.54 5.41 12.02
N ASP A 67 -3.47 4.98 11.33
CA ASP A 67 -2.63 5.85 10.52
C ASP A 67 -3.38 6.37 9.29
N LEU A 68 -4.19 5.53 8.65
CA LEU A 68 -5.05 5.94 7.54
C LEU A 68 -6.13 6.95 8.00
N ALA A 69 -6.80 6.67 9.12
CA ALA A 69 -7.76 7.61 9.69
C ALA A 69 -7.10 8.96 10.05
N ARG A 70 -5.89 8.91 10.61
CA ARG A 70 -5.13 10.13 10.92
C ARG A 70 -4.72 10.90 9.66
N MET A 71 -4.38 10.20 8.59
CA MET A 71 -4.10 10.82 7.29
C MET A 71 -5.34 11.56 6.77
N ASP A 72 -6.51 10.92 6.82
CA ASP A 72 -7.78 11.53 6.38
C ASP A 72 -8.15 12.76 7.22
N GLU A 73 -7.92 12.72 8.54
CA GLU A 73 -8.09 13.87 9.43
C GLU A 73 -7.21 15.06 8.99
N VAL A 74 -5.92 14.81 8.73
CA VAL A 74 -4.97 15.85 8.30
C VAL A 74 -5.38 16.43 6.94
N ILE A 75 -5.75 15.57 5.98
CA ILE A 75 -6.20 16.03 4.66
C ILE A 75 -7.43 16.92 4.79
N THR A 76 -8.43 16.48 5.56
CA THR A 76 -9.67 17.23 5.78
C THR A 76 -9.39 18.58 6.40
N TRP A 77 -8.52 18.62 7.42
CA TRP A 77 -8.13 19.86 8.09
C TRP A 77 -7.39 20.82 7.16
N VAL A 78 -6.43 20.32 6.37
CA VAL A 78 -5.67 21.15 5.40
C VAL A 78 -6.58 21.72 4.33
N LEU A 79 -7.55 20.96 3.86
CA LEU A 79 -8.53 21.43 2.89
C LEU A 79 -9.46 22.51 3.47
N ALA A 80 -9.78 22.43 4.76
CA ALA A 80 -10.62 23.41 5.44
C ALA A 80 -9.87 24.71 5.76
N GLU A 81 -8.65 24.62 6.26
CA GLU A 81 -7.86 25.76 6.76
C GLU A 81 -6.96 26.39 5.69
N GLY A 82 -6.70 25.68 4.59
CA GLY A 82 -5.83 26.15 3.50
C GLY A 82 -4.34 26.25 3.86
N ARG A 83 -3.94 25.67 5.00
CA ARG A 83 -2.55 25.62 5.49
C ARG A 83 -2.25 24.26 6.11
N LEU A 84 -0.99 24.02 6.48
CA LEU A 84 -0.59 22.81 7.22
C LEU A 84 -0.77 23.02 8.74
N PRO A 85 -1.06 21.96 9.51
CA PRO A 85 -1.12 22.04 10.98
C PRO A 85 0.20 22.52 11.59
N GLU A 86 0.12 23.38 12.59
CA GLU A 86 1.27 23.93 13.29
C GLU A 86 1.51 23.28 14.66
N ASP A 87 2.76 22.98 14.97
CA ASP A 87 3.17 22.31 16.22
C ASP A 87 3.05 23.21 17.46
N ARG A 88 2.99 24.53 17.25
CA ARG A 88 2.82 25.57 18.27
C ARG A 88 1.39 26.14 18.34
N ALA A 89 0.44 25.56 17.61
CA ALA A 89 -0.95 25.99 17.67
C ALA A 89 -1.50 25.92 19.10
N GLY A 90 -2.44 26.81 19.46
CA GLY A 90 -3.13 26.75 20.75
C GLY A 90 -4.06 25.52 20.87
N ASP A 91 -4.55 25.04 19.73
CA ASP A 91 -5.39 23.86 19.63
C ASP A 91 -4.60 22.56 19.81
N ARG A 92 -5.17 21.61 20.57
CA ARG A 92 -4.50 20.34 20.87
C ARG A 92 -4.45 19.41 19.68
N ASP A 93 -5.51 19.39 18.87
CA ASP A 93 -5.67 18.45 17.78
C ASP A 93 -4.78 18.87 16.60
N GLU A 94 -4.68 20.18 16.33
CA GLU A 94 -3.72 20.74 15.38
C GLU A 94 -2.28 20.35 15.71
N ARG A 95 -1.87 20.47 16.99
CA ARG A 95 -0.52 20.05 17.42
C ARG A 95 -0.29 18.56 17.24
N ALA A 96 -1.30 17.72 17.48
CA ALA A 96 -1.20 16.29 17.29
C ALA A 96 -1.01 15.93 15.80
N MET A 97 -1.79 16.57 14.93
CA MET A 97 -1.68 16.45 13.47
C MET A 97 -0.30 16.90 12.97
N ALA A 98 0.21 18.04 13.46
CA ALA A 98 1.51 18.57 13.08
C ALA A 98 2.67 17.63 13.44
N ARG A 99 2.61 17.03 14.64
CA ARG A 99 3.61 16.04 15.10
C ARG A 99 3.57 14.78 14.26
N TRP A 100 2.38 14.23 14.04
CA TRP A 100 2.22 13.03 13.22
C TRP A 100 2.73 13.26 11.80
N LEU A 101 2.41 14.39 11.17
CA LEU A 101 2.89 14.72 9.81
C LEU A 101 4.43 14.87 9.77
N SER A 102 5.02 15.42 10.82
CA SER A 102 6.48 15.58 10.94
C SER A 102 7.19 14.23 11.05
N GLU A 103 6.62 13.27 11.78
CA GLU A 103 7.14 11.91 11.87
C GLU A 103 7.09 11.20 10.51
N ARG A 104 5.98 11.28 9.78
CA ARG A 104 5.86 10.69 8.43
C ARG A 104 6.86 11.31 7.44
N ARG A 105 7.08 12.62 7.50
CA ARG A 105 8.10 13.30 6.68
C ARG A 105 9.52 12.81 7.00
N ARG A 106 9.82 12.59 8.28
CA ARG A 106 11.12 12.05 8.71
C ARG A 106 11.32 10.64 8.19
N GLU A 107 10.31 9.78 8.32
CA GLU A 107 10.37 8.41 7.80
C GLU A 107 10.53 8.40 6.27
N ALA A 108 9.86 9.31 5.55
CA ALA A 108 10.01 9.44 4.10
C ALA A 108 11.45 9.80 3.73
N ALA A 109 12.04 10.78 4.43
CA ALA A 109 13.42 11.19 4.22
C ALA A 109 14.43 10.07 4.56
N GLN A 110 14.08 9.17 5.47
CA GLN A 110 14.87 8.00 5.85
C GLN A 110 14.64 6.78 4.94
N GLY A 111 13.69 6.86 4.00
CA GLY A 111 13.29 5.73 3.17
C GLY A 111 12.61 4.60 3.94
N THR A 112 12.11 4.88 5.14
CA THR A 112 11.41 3.93 6.01
C THR A 112 9.92 4.19 6.07
N LEU A 113 9.43 5.23 5.39
CA LEU A 113 7.99 5.45 5.24
C LEU A 113 7.45 4.34 4.34
N ASP A 114 6.40 3.67 4.80
CA ASP A 114 5.78 2.60 4.04
C ASP A 114 5.19 3.15 2.73
N PRO A 115 5.60 2.62 1.56
CA PRO A 115 4.91 2.87 0.30
C PRO A 115 3.59 2.10 0.34
N ALA A 116 2.52 2.80 0.68
CA ALA A 116 1.15 2.28 0.70
C ALA A 116 0.78 1.44 -0.55
#